data_AF-W7D685-F1
#
_entry.id   AF-W7D685-F1
#
_cell.length_a   1.000
_cell.length_b   1.000
_cell.length_c   1.000
_cell.angle_alpha   90.00
_cell.angle_beta   90.00
_cell.angle_gamma   90.00
#
_symmetry.space_group_name_H-M   'P 1'
#
loop_
_entity.id
_entity.type
_entity.pdbx_description
1 polymer ?
#
loop_
_entity_poly.entity_id
_entity_poly.type
_entity_poly.pdbx_seq_one_letter_code
_entity_poly.pdbx_strand_id
1 'polypeptide(L)'
;MLLTSLKLEKWSYPPNETKYLKYKAVYDNPKYYDQTTGNINWPPNNGFAATPKDTVIKEGSLLDRYGEPSGEFFSPKDVPYEMRALALHSDEANYYVYRVREDFQVKGGTAAPWFDRPGGGTQYIKYHSNGKPYTMNELVKEGFIKSVSIRE
;
A
#
# COMPACT_ATOMS: atom_id res chain seq x y z
N MET A 1 28.01 -11.94 -7.65
CA MET A 1 27.14 -11.89 -8.84
C MET A 1 26.42 -13.22 -9.08
N LEU A 2 27.11 -14.34 -9.29
CA LEU A 2 26.46 -15.62 -9.68
C LEU A 2 25.35 -16.12 -8.72
N LEU A 3 25.59 -16.06 -7.41
CA LEU A 3 24.63 -16.55 -6.39
C LEU A 3 23.38 -15.68 -6.26
N THR A 4 23.50 -14.37 -6.52
CA THR A 4 22.35 -13.44 -6.48
C THR A 4 21.42 -13.70 -7.66
N SER A 5 21.97 -13.92 -8.87
CA SER A 5 21.18 -14.25 -10.07
C SER A 5 20.34 -15.51 -9.88
N LEU A 6 20.98 -16.60 -9.42
CA LEU A 6 20.31 -17.89 -9.20
C LEU A 6 19.19 -17.85 -8.14
N LYS A 7 19.30 -16.93 -7.17
CA LYS A 7 18.24 -16.69 -6.17
C LYS A 7 17.05 -15.98 -6.81
N LEU A 8 17.30 -14.85 -7.47
CA LEU A 8 16.26 -14.00 -8.05
C LEU A 8 15.53 -14.67 -9.21
N GLU A 9 16.19 -15.57 -9.95
CA GLU A 9 15.55 -16.37 -11.02
C GLU A 9 14.38 -17.23 -10.54
N LYS A 10 14.34 -17.59 -9.25
CA LYS A 10 13.25 -18.36 -8.65
C LYS A 10 12.11 -17.49 -8.13
N TRP A 11 12.32 -16.19 -8.05
CA TRP A 11 11.34 -15.28 -7.49
C TRP A 11 10.23 -14.97 -8.49
N SER A 12 8.99 -14.87 -8.02
CA SER A 12 7.85 -14.59 -8.91
C SER A 12 7.89 -13.20 -9.53
N TYR A 13 8.42 -12.22 -8.79
CA TYR A 13 8.56 -10.82 -9.23
C TYR A 13 9.92 -10.27 -8.76
N PRO A 14 11.02 -10.67 -9.41
CA PRO A 14 12.35 -10.28 -8.97
C PRO A 14 12.60 -8.79 -9.22
N PRO A 15 13.21 -8.05 -8.27
CA PRO A 15 13.75 -6.73 -8.57
C PRO A 15 14.92 -6.82 -9.56
N ASN A 16 15.19 -5.73 -10.28
CA ASN A 16 16.46 -5.61 -11.01
C ASN A 16 17.65 -5.61 -10.04
N GLU A 17 18.83 -5.96 -10.54
CA GLU A 17 20.03 -6.12 -9.71
C GLU A 17 20.39 -4.85 -8.93
N THR A 18 20.30 -3.67 -9.56
CA THR A 18 20.59 -2.38 -8.90
C THR A 18 19.69 -2.15 -7.70
N LYS A 19 18.38 -2.36 -7.85
CA LYS A 19 17.39 -2.21 -6.78
C LYS A 19 17.58 -3.25 -5.68
N TYR A 20 17.87 -4.49 -6.06
CA TYR A 20 18.21 -5.55 -5.12
C TYR A 20 19.42 -5.18 -4.27
N LEU A 21 20.52 -4.76 -4.89
CA LEU A 21 21.75 -4.41 -4.17
C LEU A 21 21.56 -3.19 -3.27
N LYS A 22 20.81 -2.17 -3.73
CA LYS A 22 20.49 -0.98 -2.93
C LYS A 22 19.73 -1.32 -1.64
N TYR A 23 18.75 -2.22 -1.72
CA TYR A 23 17.88 -2.59 -0.60
C TYR A 23 18.08 -4.04 -0.14
N LYS A 24 19.31 -4.55 -0.27
CA LYS A 24 19.62 -5.97 -0.06
C LYS A 24 19.18 -6.47 1.32
N ALA A 25 19.38 -5.66 2.36
CA ALA A 25 18.96 -6.01 3.72
C ALA A 25 17.45 -6.24 3.83
N VAL A 26 16.63 -5.47 3.12
CA VAL A 26 15.17 -5.60 3.13
C VAL A 26 14.74 -6.85 2.33
N TYR A 27 15.30 -7.05 1.13
CA TYR A 27 15.00 -8.22 0.30
C TYR A 27 15.45 -9.55 0.93
N ASP A 28 16.57 -9.54 1.64
CA ASP A 28 17.08 -10.73 2.33
C ASP A 28 16.43 -10.98 3.70
N ASN A 29 15.54 -10.09 4.14
CA ASN A 29 14.86 -10.26 5.42
C ASN A 29 13.67 -11.23 5.26
N PRO A 30 13.70 -12.42 5.90
CA PRO A 30 12.62 -13.40 5.80
C PRO A 30 11.30 -12.92 6.42
N LYS A 31 11.33 -11.87 7.27
CA LYS A 31 10.12 -11.20 7.76
C LYS A 31 9.33 -10.53 6.62
N TYR A 32 10.02 -10.09 5.57
CA TYR A 32 9.44 -9.24 4.51
C TYR A 32 9.25 -9.98 3.19
N TYR A 33 10.15 -10.89 2.86
CA TYR A 33 10.10 -11.66 1.62
C TYR A 33 10.33 -13.13 1.92
N ASP A 34 9.52 -13.99 1.30
CA ASP A 34 9.82 -15.42 1.24
C ASP A 34 11.12 -15.62 0.44
N GLN A 35 12.13 -16.21 1.08
CA GLN A 35 13.47 -16.27 0.51
C GLN A 35 13.60 -17.28 -0.64
N THR A 36 12.59 -18.13 -0.85
CA THR A 36 12.55 -19.12 -1.92
C THR A 36 11.82 -18.59 -3.15
N THR A 37 10.68 -17.92 -2.93
CA THR A 37 9.72 -17.53 -3.97
C THR A 37 9.68 -16.02 -4.23
N GLY A 38 10.27 -15.20 -3.34
CA GLY A 38 10.21 -13.74 -3.43
C GLY A 38 8.84 -13.14 -3.12
N ASN A 39 7.88 -13.96 -2.69
CA ASN A 39 6.56 -13.48 -2.31
C ASN A 39 6.65 -12.54 -1.11
N ILE A 40 5.81 -11.51 -1.11
CA ILE A 40 5.78 -10.50 -0.05
C ILE A 40 5.07 -11.07 1.17
N ASN A 41 5.73 -10.97 2.32
CA ASN A 41 5.14 -11.19 3.63
C ASN A 41 4.57 -9.85 4.11
N TRP A 42 3.27 -9.65 3.88
CA TRP A 42 2.56 -8.46 4.35
C TRP A 42 2.44 -8.44 5.87
N PRO A 43 2.41 -7.25 6.50
CA PRO A 43 2.22 -7.13 7.94
C PRO A 43 0.86 -7.72 8.35
N PRO A 44 0.74 -8.27 9.57
CA PRO A 44 -0.53 -8.71 10.11
C PRO A 44 -1.50 -7.53 10.28
N ASN A 45 -2.77 -7.84 10.60
CA ASN A 45 -3.79 -6.83 10.90
C ASN A 45 -3.93 -5.77 9.79
N ASN A 46 -3.84 -6.19 8.52
CA ASN A 46 -3.95 -5.28 7.38
C ASN A 46 -2.96 -4.11 7.44
N GLY A 47 -1.80 -4.33 8.07
CA GLY A 47 -0.78 -3.31 8.28
C GLY A 47 -1.13 -2.22 9.29
N PHE A 48 -2.23 -2.32 10.04
CA PHE A 48 -2.51 -1.38 11.11
C PHE A 48 -1.67 -1.67 12.36
N ALA A 49 -1.07 -0.63 12.95
CA ALA A 49 -0.28 -0.74 14.17
C ALA A 49 -1.11 -1.11 15.42
N ALA A 50 -2.43 -0.88 15.36
CA ALA A 50 -3.40 -1.20 16.41
C ALA A 50 -4.75 -1.57 15.77
N THR A 51 -5.75 -1.91 16.58
CA THR A 51 -7.12 -2.12 16.09
C THR A 51 -7.62 -0.85 15.37
N PRO A 52 -8.02 -0.94 14.08
CA PRO A 52 -8.50 0.22 13.35
C PRO A 52 -9.88 0.65 13.86
N LYS A 53 -10.14 1.95 13.77
CA LYS A 53 -11.37 2.59 14.27
C LYS A 53 -12.30 2.98 13.13
N ASP A 54 -13.60 2.95 13.39
CA ASP A 54 -14.56 3.54 12.47
C ASP A 54 -14.31 5.04 12.34
N THR A 55 -14.20 5.52 11.11
CA THR A 55 -13.93 6.91 10.75
C THR A 55 -14.86 7.31 9.61
N VAL A 56 -15.37 8.53 9.65
CA VAL A 56 -16.11 9.12 8.53
C VAL A 56 -15.17 10.05 7.78
N ILE A 57 -14.99 9.81 6.49
CA ILE A 57 -14.28 10.72 5.60
C ILE A 57 -15.31 11.69 5.03
N LYS A 58 -15.03 12.99 5.14
CA LYS A 58 -15.97 14.04 4.76
C LYS A 58 -15.91 14.36 3.27
N GLU A 59 -17.05 14.72 2.68
CA GLU A 59 -17.14 15.28 1.34
C GLU A 59 -16.10 16.40 1.14
N GLY A 60 -15.49 16.44 -0.05
CA GLY A 60 -14.49 17.43 -0.41
C GLY A 60 -13.07 17.11 0.06
N SER A 61 -12.89 16.16 0.99
CA SER A 61 -11.57 15.67 1.41
C SER A 61 -10.77 15.14 0.22
N LEU A 62 -9.44 15.25 0.31
CA LEU A 62 -8.52 14.66 -0.65
C LEU A 62 -7.90 13.39 -0.09
N LEU A 63 -7.88 12.35 -0.93
CA LEU A 63 -7.28 11.06 -0.65
C LEU A 63 -6.21 10.77 -1.69
N ASP A 64 -5.22 9.96 -1.33
CA ASP A 64 -4.20 9.51 -2.28
C ASP A 64 -3.84 8.03 -2.11
N ARG A 65 -3.18 7.50 -3.15
CA ARG A 65 -2.70 6.13 -3.19
C ARG A 65 -1.45 6.03 -4.06
N TYR A 66 -0.46 5.27 -3.59
CA TYR A 66 0.59 4.71 -4.43
C TYR A 66 0.19 3.28 -4.81
N GLY A 67 0.19 2.98 -6.10
CA GLY A 67 -0.23 1.68 -6.64
C GLY A 67 -1.57 1.73 -7.34
N GLU A 68 -1.77 0.75 -8.22
CA GLU A 68 -2.91 0.72 -9.12
C GLU A 68 -4.27 0.80 -8.39
N PRO A 69 -5.31 1.36 -9.03
CA PRO A 69 -6.64 1.51 -8.42
C PRO A 69 -7.39 0.20 -8.15
N SER A 70 -6.84 -0.94 -8.58
CA SER A 70 -7.32 -2.27 -8.19
C SER A 70 -7.03 -2.62 -6.73
N GLY A 71 -6.21 -1.84 -6.02
CA GLY A 71 -5.98 -2.03 -4.59
C GLY A 71 -6.97 -1.30 -3.70
N GLU A 72 -6.87 -1.59 -2.40
CA GLU A 72 -7.94 -1.36 -1.43
C GLU A 72 -7.60 -0.30 -0.36
N PHE A 73 -6.31 -0.03 -0.17
CA PHE A 73 -5.81 0.90 0.85
C PHE A 73 -5.52 2.27 0.27
N PHE A 74 -5.83 3.31 1.03
CA PHE A 74 -5.60 4.70 0.67
C PHE A 74 -5.35 5.53 1.92
N SER A 75 -4.87 6.76 1.76
CA SER A 75 -4.55 7.67 2.87
C SER A 75 -5.21 9.02 2.67
N PRO A 76 -5.30 9.86 3.71
CA PRO A 76 -5.39 11.30 3.50
C PRO A 76 -4.28 11.75 2.56
N LYS A 77 -4.60 12.71 1.68
CA LYS A 77 -3.58 13.29 0.81
C LYS A 77 -2.39 13.82 1.63
N ASP A 78 -1.19 13.63 1.11
CA ASP A 78 0.08 14.17 1.64
C ASP A 78 0.62 13.46 2.90
N VAL A 79 0.11 12.27 3.25
CA VAL A 79 0.83 11.39 4.18
C VAL A 79 2.21 11.06 3.60
N PRO A 80 3.33 11.32 4.31
CA PRO A 80 4.68 11.07 3.79
C PRO A 80 4.86 9.63 3.34
N TYR A 81 5.58 9.44 2.23
CA TYR A 81 5.75 8.11 1.61
C TYR A 81 6.29 7.05 2.59
N GLU A 82 7.34 7.37 3.33
CA GLU A 82 7.95 6.49 4.33
C GLU A 82 7.00 6.10 5.47
N MET A 83 6.04 6.97 5.79
CA MET A 83 5.06 6.72 6.83
C MET A 83 3.97 5.74 6.42
N ARG A 84 3.95 5.30 5.16
CA ARG A 84 2.99 4.31 4.63
C ARG A 84 3.50 2.88 4.72
N ALA A 85 4.79 2.68 5.02
CA ALA A 85 5.43 1.38 5.12
C ALA A 85 5.15 0.43 3.93
N LEU A 86 5.22 0.98 2.70
CA LEU A 86 4.97 0.22 1.48
C LEU A 86 6.13 -0.72 1.13
N ALA A 87 5.81 -1.83 0.47
CA ALA A 87 6.82 -2.74 -0.07
C ALA A 87 7.64 -2.03 -1.17
N LEU A 88 8.89 -2.45 -1.35
CA LEU A 88 9.83 -1.77 -2.28
C LEU A 88 9.37 -1.76 -3.74
N HIS A 89 8.48 -2.67 -4.15
CA HIS A 89 7.93 -2.63 -5.51
C HIS A 89 7.05 -1.38 -5.73
N SER A 90 6.48 -0.80 -4.66
CA SER A 90 5.67 0.41 -4.72
C SER A 90 6.49 1.69 -4.90
N ASP A 91 7.82 1.62 -4.89
CA ASP A 91 8.70 2.79 -5.13
C ASP A 91 8.54 3.35 -6.55
N GLU A 92 8.09 2.51 -7.47
CA GLU A 92 7.88 2.82 -8.90
C GLU A 92 6.39 2.81 -9.26
N ALA A 93 5.52 2.75 -8.25
CA ALA A 93 4.09 2.70 -8.48
C ALA A 93 3.52 4.08 -8.81
N ASN A 94 2.58 4.10 -9.75
CA ASN A 94 1.77 5.27 -10.05
C ASN A 94 1.12 5.85 -8.79
N TYR A 95 1.07 7.18 -8.74
CA TYR A 95 0.48 7.94 -7.64
C TYR A 95 -0.83 8.59 -8.09
N TYR A 96 -1.90 8.30 -7.36
CA TYR A 96 -3.26 8.74 -7.66
C TYR A 96 -3.76 9.68 -6.56
N VAL A 97 -4.48 10.72 -6.96
CA VAL A 97 -5.19 11.62 -6.05
C VAL A 97 -6.67 11.60 -6.39
N TYR A 98 -7.50 11.53 -5.35
CA TYR A 98 -8.95 11.49 -5.44
C TYR A 98 -9.59 12.58 -4.59
N ARG A 99 -10.79 12.99 -4.98
CA ARG A 99 -11.66 13.86 -4.17
C ARG A 99 -12.90 13.11 -3.77
N VAL A 100 -13.23 13.17 -2.48
CA VAL A 100 -14.43 12.59 -1.90
C VAL A 100 -15.67 13.36 -2.36
N ARG A 101 -16.70 12.62 -2.76
CA ARG A 101 -17.96 13.16 -3.32
C ARG A 101 -19.12 13.13 -2.35
N GLU A 102 -19.04 12.26 -1.34
CA GLU A 102 -20.03 12.16 -0.28
C GLU A 102 -19.37 11.60 0.98
N ASP A 103 -19.96 11.85 2.15
CA ASP A 103 -19.49 11.29 3.40
C ASP A 103 -19.56 9.75 3.35
N PHE A 104 -18.47 9.06 3.68
CA PHE A 104 -18.48 7.60 3.80
C PHE A 104 -17.65 7.07 4.96
N GLN A 105 -18.09 5.92 5.48
CA GLN A 105 -17.42 5.21 6.58
C GLN A 105 -16.27 4.34 6.06
N VAL A 106 -15.18 4.33 6.84
CA VAL A 106 -13.98 3.50 6.66
C VAL A 106 -13.51 2.95 8.00
N LYS A 107 -12.65 1.94 7.94
CA LYS A 107 -11.73 1.63 9.04
C LYS A 107 -10.44 2.44 8.84
N GLY A 108 -10.01 3.14 9.89
CA GLY A 108 -8.82 4.00 9.87
C GLY A 108 -7.89 3.79 11.05
N GLY A 109 -6.61 4.05 10.82
CA GLY A 109 -5.57 3.90 11.84
C GLY A 109 -4.18 4.17 11.26
N THR A 110 -3.16 4.07 12.11
CA THR A 110 -1.77 4.26 11.71
C THR A 110 -1.20 2.99 11.08
N ALA A 111 -0.42 3.13 10.01
CA ALA A 111 0.38 2.06 9.44
C ALA A 111 1.44 1.57 10.43
N ALA A 112 1.59 0.26 10.57
CA ALA A 112 2.66 -0.34 11.34
C ALA A 112 4.02 -0.15 10.62
N PRO A 113 5.14 -0.06 11.35
CA PRO A 113 6.46 -0.10 10.74
C PRO A 113 6.67 -1.44 10.02
N TRP A 114 7.08 -1.41 8.75
CA TRP A 114 7.33 -2.60 7.94
C TRP A 114 8.31 -2.29 6.79
N PHE A 115 8.92 -3.31 6.20
CA PHE A 115 9.92 -3.16 5.12
C PHE A 115 11.07 -2.17 5.43
N ASP A 116 11.55 -2.13 6.68
CA ASP A 116 12.50 -1.13 7.21
C ASP A 116 12.07 0.33 7.07
N ARG A 117 10.77 0.57 6.85
CA ARG A 117 10.15 1.90 6.85
C ARG A 117 9.45 2.17 8.19
N PRO A 118 9.45 3.43 8.65
CA PRO A 118 8.95 3.77 9.99
C PRO A 118 7.43 3.60 10.14
N GLY A 119 6.65 3.69 9.06
CA GLY A 119 5.19 3.68 9.18
C GLY A 119 4.67 4.89 9.97
N GLY A 120 3.56 4.72 10.69
CA GLY A 120 2.95 5.74 11.54
C GLY A 120 2.00 6.70 10.82
N GLY A 121 1.94 6.66 9.50
CA GLY A 121 1.02 7.47 8.70
C GLY A 121 -0.38 6.90 8.73
N THR A 122 -1.39 7.75 8.55
CA THR A 122 -2.79 7.30 8.50
C THR A 122 -3.06 6.51 7.22
N GLN A 123 -3.71 5.36 7.35
CA GLN A 123 -4.27 4.60 6.25
C GLN A 123 -5.74 4.27 6.51
N TYR A 124 -6.47 4.04 5.43
CA TYR A 124 -7.89 3.72 5.40
C TYR A 124 -8.17 2.52 4.53
N ILE A 125 -9.23 1.80 4.89
CA ILE A 125 -9.84 0.75 4.08
C ILE A 125 -11.36 0.81 4.26
N LYS A 126 -12.12 0.72 3.16
CA LYS A 126 -13.59 0.67 3.18
C LYS A 126 -14.03 -0.76 2.92
N TYR A 127 -15.08 -1.20 3.62
CA TYR A 127 -15.65 -2.54 3.45
C TYR A 127 -17.06 -2.47 2.90
N HIS A 128 -17.37 -3.43 2.03
CA HIS A 128 -18.72 -3.83 1.64
C HIS A 128 -19.45 -4.43 2.84
N SER A 129 -20.79 -4.48 2.78
CA SER A 129 -21.62 -5.13 3.80
C SER A 129 -21.31 -6.63 3.97
N ASN A 130 -20.78 -7.27 2.93
CA ASN A 130 -20.33 -8.67 2.97
C ASN A 130 -18.92 -8.86 3.57
N GLY A 131 -18.29 -7.79 4.08
CA GLY A 131 -16.97 -7.82 4.72
C GLY A 131 -15.78 -7.80 3.76
N LYS A 132 -15.99 -7.79 2.44
CA LYS A 132 -14.90 -7.60 1.46
C LYS A 132 -14.47 -6.14 1.38
N PRO A 133 -13.18 -5.84 1.17
CA PRO A 133 -12.74 -4.48 0.96
C PRO A 133 -13.19 -3.95 -0.40
N TYR A 134 -13.41 -2.64 -0.46
CA TYR A 134 -13.55 -1.91 -1.72
C TYR A 134 -12.19 -1.64 -2.33
N THR A 135 -12.10 -1.79 -3.65
CA THR A 135 -11.00 -1.23 -4.46
C THR A 135 -11.22 0.25 -4.75
N MET A 136 -10.16 1.00 -5.06
CA MET A 136 -10.31 2.40 -5.49
C MET A 136 -11.16 2.53 -6.76
N ASN A 137 -11.08 1.55 -7.67
CA ASN A 137 -11.93 1.46 -8.85
C ASN A 137 -13.42 1.38 -8.50
N GLU A 138 -13.78 0.55 -7.52
CA GLU A 138 -15.17 0.45 -7.06
C GLU A 138 -15.63 1.74 -6.39
N LEU A 139 -14.78 2.38 -5.57
CA LEU A 139 -15.11 3.67 -4.96
C LEU A 139 -15.38 4.77 -6.00
N VAL A 140 -14.61 4.77 -7.10
CA VAL A 140 -14.86 5.68 -8.23
C VAL A 140 -16.15 5.31 -8.94
N LYS A 141 -16.34 4.02 -9.26
CA LYS A 141 -17.51 3.52 -10.01
C LYS A 141 -18.82 3.77 -9.26
N GLU A 142 -18.83 3.59 -7.94
CA GLU A 142 -20.01 3.82 -7.10
C GLU A 142 -20.19 5.29 -6.70
N GLY A 143 -19.27 6.16 -7.08
CA GLY A 143 -19.41 7.61 -6.93
C GLY A 143 -18.96 8.17 -5.59
N PHE A 144 -18.44 7.36 -4.65
CA PHE A 144 -17.88 7.83 -3.38
C PHE A 144 -16.73 8.82 -3.57
N ILE A 145 -15.92 8.60 -4.61
CA ILE A 145 -14.76 9.44 -4.94
C ILE A 145 -14.69 9.71 -6.44
N LYS A 146 -13.94 10.74 -6.84
CA LYS A 146 -13.52 10.96 -8.23
C LYS A 146 -12.01 11.08 -8.34
N SER A 147 -11.45 10.65 -9.46
CA SER A 147 -10.04 10.93 -9.80
C SER A 147 -9.81 12.44 -9.96
N VAL A 148 -8.66 12.90 -9.50
CA VAL A 148 -8.18 14.29 -9.62
C VAL A 148 -6.91 14.33 -10.48
N SER A 149 -5.93 13.47 -10.19
CA SER A 149 -4.67 13.41 -10.94
C SER A 149 -4.02 12.04 -10.83
N ILE A 150 -3.20 11.72 -11.83
CA ILE A 150 -2.32 10.55 -11.86
C ILE A 150 -0.91 11.07 -12.12
N ARG A 151 0.08 10.54 -11.41
CA ARG A 151 1.51 10.77 -11.66
C ARG A 151 2.18 9.42 -11.81
N GLU A 152 2.81 9.23 -12.95
CA GLU A 152 3.65 8.07 -13.28
C GLU A 152 5.07 8.26 -12.74
#